data_AF-L7FAN9-F1
#
_entry.id   AF-L7FAN9-F1
#
_cell.length_a   1.000
_cell.length_b   1.000
_cell.length_c   1.000
_cell.angle_alpha   90.00
_cell.angle_beta   90.00
_cell.angle_gamma   90.00
#
_symmetry.space_group_name_H-M   'P 1'
#
loop_
_entity.id
_entity.type
_entity.pdbx_description
1 polymer ?
#
loop_
_entity_poly.entity_id
_entity_poly.type
_entity_poly.pdbx_seq_one_letter_code
_entity_poly.pdbx_strand_id
1 'polypeptide(L)'
;MSPKKGDRVSVPPLTGWNVIYGTTEAASGWEELCRVALPNAHRCLEALRADPLSRSNWNRQHQLRGRHATKDWKGVELEQWEY
;
A
#
# COMPACT_ATOMS: atom_id res chain seq x y z
N MET A 1 7.40 3.11 21.43
CA MET A 1 8.06 3.85 20.33
C MET A 1 7.15 3.75 19.12
N SER A 2 6.58 4.87 18.68
CA SER A 2 5.61 4.89 17.57
C SER A 2 6.34 4.86 16.21
N PRO A 3 5.79 4.18 15.18
CA PRO A 3 6.38 4.14 13.84
C PRO A 3 6.48 5.54 13.22
N LYS A 4 7.51 5.77 12.40
CA LYS A 4 7.78 7.01 11.66
C LYS A 4 7.77 6.79 10.15
N LYS A 5 7.73 7.89 9.40
CA LYS A 5 7.88 7.89 7.94
C LYS A 5 9.17 7.19 7.53
N GLY A 6 9.05 6.17 6.67
CA GLY A 6 10.18 5.35 6.21
C GLY A 6 10.39 4.06 7.03
N ASP A 7 9.68 3.87 8.14
CA ASP A 7 9.75 2.62 8.89
C ASP A 7 9.09 1.49 8.11
N ARG A 8 9.77 0.34 8.13
CA ARG A 8 9.27 -0.90 7.51
C ARG A 8 8.07 -1.43 8.28
N VAL A 9 7.12 -2.05 7.57
CA VAL A 9 6.14 -2.95 8.18
C VAL A 9 6.88 -4.20 8.68
N SER A 10 7.29 -4.14 9.95
CA SER A 10 8.02 -5.07 10.85
C SER A 10 9.09 -6.03 10.33
N VAL A 11 9.01 -6.61 9.13
CA VAL A 11 10.08 -7.40 8.49
C VAL A 11 9.91 -7.32 6.96
N PRO A 12 10.95 -6.94 6.18
CA PRO A 12 10.87 -7.00 4.72
C PRO A 12 10.73 -8.48 4.30
N PRO A 13 9.84 -8.79 3.34
CA PRO A 13 9.60 -10.18 2.98
C PRO A 13 10.85 -10.78 2.31
N LEU A 14 11.12 -12.06 2.59
CA LEU A 14 12.22 -12.80 1.95
C LEU A 14 12.02 -12.96 0.43
N THR A 15 10.76 -12.88 -0.02
CA THR A 15 10.33 -12.97 -1.42
C THR A 15 9.12 -12.06 -1.65
N GLY A 16 9.00 -11.47 -2.83
CA GLY A 16 7.87 -10.60 -3.19
C GLY A 16 8.18 -9.11 -2.99
N TRP A 17 7.12 -8.31 -2.97
CA TRP A 17 7.22 -6.85 -2.96
C TRP A 17 7.35 -6.28 -1.56
N ASN A 18 8.22 -5.28 -1.41
CA ASN A 18 8.36 -4.54 -0.16
C ASN A 18 7.41 -3.35 -0.11
N VAL A 19 6.41 -3.41 0.76
CA VAL A 19 5.44 -2.33 0.99
C VAL A 19 5.99 -1.36 2.02
N ILE A 20 5.97 -0.06 1.69
CA ILE A 20 6.45 1.03 2.53
C ILE A 20 5.39 2.11 2.70
N TYR A 21 5.44 2.86 3.80
CA TYR A 21 4.60 4.05 3.96
C TYR A 21 5.15 5.22 3.13
N GLY A 22 4.34 5.71 2.19
CA GLY A 22 4.67 6.89 1.39
C GLY A 22 4.62 8.21 2.19
N THR A 23 3.78 8.27 3.23
CA THR A 23 3.62 9.45 4.10
C THR A 23 3.45 9.04 5.57
N THR A 24 3.55 10.01 6.49
CA THR A 24 3.34 9.77 7.93
C THR A 24 1.87 9.45 8.22
N GLU A 25 0.96 10.13 7.54
CA GLU A 25 -0.50 9.96 7.66
C GLU A 25 -0.92 8.55 7.25
N ALA A 26 -0.27 7.97 6.23
CA ALA A 26 -0.49 6.59 5.82
C ALA A 26 -0.13 5.60 6.94
N ALA A 27 0.90 5.87 7.74
CA ALA A 27 1.27 4.99 8.86
C ALA A 27 0.20 5.01 9.96
N SER A 28 -0.25 6.20 10.37
CA SER A 28 -1.33 6.36 11.36
C SER A 28 -2.66 5.78 10.86
N GLY A 29 -3.02 6.05 9.61
CA GLY A 29 -4.22 5.54 8.98
C GLY A 29 -4.22 4.02 8.84
N TRP A 30 -3.06 3.42 8.55
CA TRP A 30 -2.93 1.96 8.51
C TRP A 30 -3.14 1.32 9.90
N GLU A 31 -2.60 1.93 10.95
CA GLU A 31 -2.83 1.47 12.32
C GLU A 31 -4.31 1.52 12.70
N GLU A 32 -4.99 2.61 12.35
CA GLU A 32 -6.44 2.75 12.55
C GLU A 32 -7.24 1.73 11.75
N LEU A 33 -6.90 1.53 10.48
CA LEU A 33 -7.52 0.52 9.62
C LEU A 33 -7.36 -0.89 10.20
N CYS A 34 -6.18 -1.21 10.75
CA CYS A 34 -5.96 -2.49 11.43
C CYS A 34 -6.83 -2.65 12.68
N ARG A 35 -7.09 -1.58 13.44
CA ARG A 35 -7.98 -1.64 14.61
C ARG A 35 -9.43 -1.94 14.24
N VAL A 36 -9.93 -1.35 13.16
CA VAL A 36 -11.36 -1.44 12.80
C VAL A 36 -11.67 -2.53 11.76
N ALA A 37 -10.68 -2.94 10.96
CA ALA A 37 -10.87 -3.81 9.81
C ALA A 37 -9.67 -4.74 9.54
N LEU A 38 -9.12 -5.35 10.59
CA LEU A 38 -7.93 -6.23 10.51
C LEU A 38 -7.97 -7.27 9.36
N PRO A 39 -9.07 -8.02 9.12
CA PRO A 39 -9.09 -9.02 8.05
C PRO A 39 -9.00 -8.42 6.65
N ASN A 40 -9.45 -7.17 6.45
CA ASN A 40 -9.34 -6.48 5.18
C ASN A 40 -7.94 -5.90 5.00
N ALA A 41 -7.38 -5.29 6.04
CA ALA A 41 -6.00 -4.79 6.04
C ALA A 41 -5.00 -5.91 5.75
N HIS A 42 -5.16 -7.08 6.39
CA HIS A 42 -4.30 -8.24 6.13
C HIS A 42 -4.38 -8.70 4.66
N ARG A 43 -5.60 -8.82 4.10
CA ARG A 43 -5.78 -9.20 2.69
C ARG A 43 -5.15 -8.19 1.72
N CYS A 44 -5.27 -6.90 2.00
CA CYS A 44 -4.62 -5.84 1.24
C CYS A 44 -3.10 -5.98 1.26
N LEU A 45 -2.49 -6.11 2.44
CA LEU A 45 -1.04 -6.22 2.57
C LEU A 45 -0.49 -7.46 1.86
N GLU A 46 -1.17 -8.61 1.97
CA GLU A 46 -0.76 -9.84 1.29
C GLU A 46 -0.86 -9.71 -0.24
N ALA A 47 -1.93 -9.11 -0.76
CA ALA A 47 -2.06 -8.86 -2.20
C ALA A 47 -0.95 -7.93 -2.73
N LEU A 48 -0.66 -6.84 -2.02
CA LEU A 48 0.41 -5.91 -2.38
C LEU A 48 1.80 -6.55 -2.32
N ARG A 49 2.03 -7.48 -1.38
CA ARG A 49 3.29 -8.23 -1.28
C ARG A 49 3.44 -9.27 -2.39
N ALA A 50 2.34 -9.86 -2.85
CA ALA A 50 2.34 -10.87 -3.89
C ALA A 50 2.48 -10.26 -5.29
N ASP A 51 1.55 -9.38 -5.67
CA ASP A 51 1.52 -8.71 -6.97
C ASP A 51 0.72 -7.38 -6.88
N PRO A 52 1.39 -6.25 -6.60
CA PRO A 52 0.74 -4.95 -6.39
C PRO A 52 0.16 -4.36 -7.70
N LEU A 53 0.47 -4.93 -8.87
CA LEU A 53 -0.06 -4.51 -10.16
C LEU A 53 -1.06 -5.54 -10.73
N SER A 54 -1.48 -6.51 -9.91
CA SER A 54 -2.41 -7.55 -10.32
C SER A 54 -3.72 -6.94 -10.82
N ARG A 55 -4.15 -7.42 -11.99
CA ARG A 55 -5.44 -7.08 -12.61
C ARG A 55 -6.46 -8.22 -12.51
N SER A 56 -6.16 -9.27 -11.74
CA SER A 56 -7.02 -10.45 -11.63
C SER A 56 -8.34 -10.18 -10.90
N ASN A 57 -8.41 -9.13 -10.09
CA ASN A 57 -9.62 -8.71 -9.39
C ASN A 57 -9.83 -7.18 -9.49
N TRP A 58 -10.21 -6.72 -10.68
CA TRP A 58 -10.43 -5.30 -11.00
C TRP A 58 -11.37 -4.58 -10.01
N ASN A 59 -12.38 -5.27 -9.45
CA ASN A 59 -13.32 -4.63 -8.53
C ASN A 59 -12.73 -4.30 -7.16
N ARG A 60 -11.61 -4.94 -6.81
CA ARG A 60 -10.93 -4.74 -5.54
C ARG A 60 -9.63 -3.97 -5.76
N GLN A 61 -8.79 -4.43 -6.68
CA GLN A 61 -7.52 -3.79 -6.98
C GLN A 61 -7.52 -3.21 -8.39
N HIS A 62 -7.35 -1.90 -8.51
CA HIS A 62 -7.30 -1.23 -9.81
C HIS A 62 -6.51 0.08 -9.77
N GLN A 63 -5.95 0.45 -10.93
CA GLN A 63 -5.38 1.77 -11.10
C GLN A 63 -6.48 2.83 -10.97
N LEU A 64 -6.17 3.93 -10.30
CA LEU A 64 -7.03 5.11 -10.27
C LEU A 64 -7.08 5.78 -11.65
N ARG A 65 -8.01 6.72 -11.85
CA ARG A 65 -8.26 7.34 -13.16
C ARG A 65 -8.15 8.86 -13.10
N GLY A 66 -8.02 9.46 -14.28
CA GLY A 66 -7.93 10.92 -14.44
C GLY A 66 -6.71 11.49 -13.73
N ARG A 67 -6.90 12.62 -13.03
CA ARG A 67 -5.82 13.31 -12.30
C ARG A 67 -5.17 12.50 -11.17
N HIS A 68 -5.76 11.36 -10.79
CA HIS A 68 -5.27 10.49 -9.74
C HIS A 68 -4.65 9.21 -10.30
N ALA A 69 -4.58 9.05 -11.63
CA ALA A 69 -4.04 7.83 -12.25
C ALA A 69 -2.53 7.65 -12.01
N THR A 70 -1.82 8.76 -11.83
CA THR A 70 -0.39 8.81 -11.58
C THR A 70 -0.06 9.73 -10.42
N LYS A 71 1.13 9.53 -9.84
CA LYS A 71 1.69 10.37 -8.78
C LYS A 71 3.21 10.42 -8.89
N ASP A 72 3.77 11.61 -8.76
CA ASP A 72 5.21 11.80 -8.61
C ASP A 72 5.71 11.23 -7.28
N TRP A 73 6.70 10.34 -7.38
CA TRP A 73 7.43 9.79 -6.24
C TRP A 73 8.92 9.82 -6.51
N LYS A 74 9.65 10.63 -5.73
CA LYS A 74 11.11 10.82 -5.89
C LYS A 74 11.54 11.22 -7.31
N GLY A 75 10.72 12.05 -7.97
CA GLY A 75 10.99 12.54 -9.34
C GLY A 75 10.67 11.52 -10.44
N VAL A 76 10.00 10.42 -10.10
CA VAL A 76 9.48 9.45 -11.06
C VAL A 76 7.96 9.44 -10.96
N GLU A 77 7.31 9.60 -12.10
CA GLU A 77 5.86 9.42 -12.19
C GLU A 77 5.55 7.91 -12.10
N LEU A 78 4.73 7.54 -11.12
CA LEU A 78 4.29 6.16 -10.91
C LEU A 78 2.77 6.07 -11.03
N GLU A 79 2.28 4.93 -11.51
CA GLU A 79 0.86 4.62 -11.45
C GLU A 79 0.37 4.60 -9.99
N GLN A 80 -0.80 5.17 -9.75
CA GLN A 80 -1.45 5.14 -8.44
C GLN A 80 -2.62 4.14 -8.47
N TRP A 81 -2.64 3.28 -7.46
CA TRP A 81 -3.56 2.15 -7.36
C TRP A 81 -4.38 2.20 -6.07
N GLU A 82 -5.58 1.63 -6.11
CA GLU A 82 -6.47 1.39 -4.97
C GLU A 82 -6.70 -0.12 -4.81
N TYR A 83 -6.93 -0.57 -3.57
CA TYR A 83 -7.23 -1.95 -3.17
C TYR A 83 -8.48 -2.00 -2.30
#